data_AF-A0A2V7JYR1-F1
#
_entry.id   AF-A0A2V7JYR1-F1
#
_cell.length_a   1.000
_cell.length_b   1.000
_cell.length_c   1.000
_cell.angle_alpha   90.00
_cell.angle_beta   90.00
_cell.angle_gamma   90.00
#
_symmetry.space_group_name_H-M   'P 1'
#
loop_
_entity.id
_entity.type
_entity.pdbx_description
1 polymer ?
#
loop_
_entity_poly.entity_id
_entity_poly.type
_entity_poly.pdbx_seq_one_letter_code
_entity_poly.pdbx_strand_id
1 'polypeptide(L)'
;MKALRQFASDGGTLVALNDASRFAVEQLLLPVRNVLEGVADDEFYAPGSIFRLELDPSDPIARDLAAQSVAWYEGGPAFEVLDSSAVRVVGRYPADPERVLLSGWVLHPERVAGRAALVRVKLGAGQVVLFGFRPQYRGQSIVTYPLLFNSLQLTSK
;
A
#
# COMPACT_ATOMS: atom_id res chain seq x y z
N MET A 1 -12.99 16.76 3.82
CA MET A 1 -12.90 15.94 2.59
C MET A 1 -12.81 16.71 1.29
N LYS A 2 -13.69 17.69 1.01
CA LYS A 2 -13.64 18.47 -0.24
C LYS A 2 -12.25 19.05 -0.54
N ALA A 3 -11.56 19.61 0.46
CA ALA A 3 -10.22 20.16 0.31
C ALA A 3 -9.15 19.13 -0.11
N LEU A 4 -9.14 17.92 0.47
CA LEU A 4 -8.19 16.87 0.11
C LEU A 4 -8.44 16.38 -1.32
N ARG A 5 -9.70 16.13 -1.68
CA ARG A 5 -10.06 15.76 -3.05
C ARG A 5 -9.66 16.83 -4.04
N GLN A 6 -9.91 18.11 -3.72
CA GLN A 6 -9.56 19.24 -4.57
C GLN A 6 -8.04 19.33 -4.76
N PHE A 7 -7.27 19.28 -3.66
CA PHE A 7 -5.81 19.30 -3.71
C PHE A 7 -5.24 18.21 -4.63
N ALA A 8 -5.70 16.97 -4.50
CA ALA A 8 -5.27 15.89 -5.39
C ALA A 8 -5.73 16.12 -6.83
N SER A 9 -6.99 16.55 -7.03
CA SER A 9 -7.55 16.79 -8.36
C SER A 9 -6.82 17.91 -9.12
N ASP A 10 -6.27 18.89 -8.40
CA ASP A 10 -5.51 20.02 -8.94
C ASP A 10 -4.03 19.72 -9.18
N GLY A 11 -3.62 18.44 -9.10
CA GLY A 11 -2.25 18.02 -9.37
C GLY A 11 -1.42 17.71 -8.14
N GLY A 12 -2.00 17.78 -6.94
CA GLY A 12 -1.33 17.38 -5.71
C GLY A 12 -1.14 15.86 -5.59
N THR A 13 -0.13 15.47 -4.79
CA THR A 13 0.09 14.07 -4.41
C THR A 13 -0.31 13.90 -2.94
N LEU A 14 -1.32 13.08 -2.68
CA LEU A 14 -1.67 12.63 -1.32
C LEU A 14 -0.99 11.30 -1.03
N VAL A 15 -0.33 11.18 0.12
CA VAL A 15 0.26 9.92 0.58
C VAL A 15 -0.43 9.48 1.87
N ALA A 16 -1.05 8.31 1.84
CA ALA A 16 -1.75 7.72 2.98
C ALA A 16 -1.00 6.48 3.46
N LEU A 17 -0.80 6.38 4.78
CA LEU A 17 0.01 5.34 5.40
C LEU A 17 -0.86 4.47 6.30
N ASN A 18 -0.81 3.15 6.09
CA ASN A 18 -1.54 2.16 6.89
C ASN A 18 -3.04 2.48 6.99
N ASP A 19 -3.56 2.67 8.21
CA ASP A 19 -4.98 2.97 8.47
C ASP A 19 -5.49 4.24 7.78
N ALA A 20 -4.61 5.23 7.54
CA ALA A 20 -4.99 6.42 6.78
C ALA A 20 -5.39 6.07 5.34
N SER A 21 -4.91 4.95 4.80
CA SER A 21 -5.31 4.45 3.47
C SER A 21 -6.76 3.98 3.46
N ARG A 22 -7.30 3.41 4.55
CA ARG A 22 -8.72 3.03 4.64
C ARG A 22 -9.60 4.28 4.49
N PHE A 23 -9.28 5.31 5.27
CA PHE A 23 -9.94 6.60 5.20
C PHE A 23 -9.84 7.23 3.80
N ALA A 24 -8.66 7.21 3.18
CA ALA A 24 -8.47 7.78 1.85
C ALA A 24 -9.30 7.05 0.78
N VAL A 25 -9.36 5.71 0.83
CA VAL A 25 -10.15 4.89 -0.09
C VAL A 25 -11.63 5.27 -0.01
N GLU A 26 -12.21 5.26 1.18
CA GLU A 26 -13.63 5.54 1.38
C GLU A 26 -14.00 6.98 1.00
N GLN A 27 -13.26 7.94 1.57
CA GLN A 27 -13.67 9.34 1.50
C GLN A 27 -13.35 9.98 0.14
N LEU A 28 -12.36 9.45 -0.58
CA LEU A 28 -12.04 9.86 -1.94
C LEU A 28 -12.71 8.97 -3.01
N LEU A 29 -13.48 7.95 -2.60
CA LEU A 29 -14.17 7.02 -3.49
C LEU A 29 -13.19 6.41 -4.52
N LEU A 30 -12.03 5.98 -4.04
CA LEU A 30 -10.99 5.44 -4.90
C LEU A 30 -11.40 4.04 -5.41
N PRO A 31 -11.06 3.66 -6.65
CA PRO A 31 -11.41 2.36 -7.22
C PRO A 31 -10.48 1.24 -6.71
N VAL A 32 -10.37 1.12 -5.39
CA VAL A 32 -9.59 0.14 -4.66
C VAL A 32 -10.42 -0.36 -3.49
N ARG A 33 -10.38 -1.66 -3.20
CA ARG A 33 -11.05 -2.29 -2.05
C ARG A 33 -10.02 -2.80 -1.04
N ASN A 34 -10.22 -2.53 0.24
CA ASN A 34 -9.52 -3.22 1.32
C ASN A 34 -10.13 -4.61 1.50
N VAL A 35 -9.39 -5.69 1.23
CA VAL A 35 -9.91 -7.07 1.38
C VAL A 35 -9.99 -7.53 2.83
N LEU A 36 -9.39 -6.77 3.76
CA LEU A 36 -9.44 -7.02 5.20
C LEU A 36 -10.51 -6.17 5.90
N GLU A 37 -11.35 -5.45 5.15
CA GLU A 37 -12.42 -4.64 5.74
C GLU A 37 -13.48 -5.55 6.39
N GLY A 38 -13.76 -5.33 7.67
CA GLY A 38 -14.71 -6.14 8.43
C GLY A 38 -14.27 -7.59 8.71
N VAL A 39 -13.02 -7.95 8.39
CA VAL A 39 -12.46 -9.28 8.71
C VAL A 39 -12.10 -9.33 10.20
N ALA A 40 -12.55 -10.36 10.89
CA ALA A 40 -12.27 -10.56 12.31
C ALA A 40 -10.85 -11.10 12.55
N ASP A 41 -10.31 -10.87 13.75
CA ASP A 41 -8.95 -11.30 14.11
C ASP A 41 -8.78 -12.83 14.09
N ASP A 42 -9.84 -13.61 14.28
CA ASP A 42 -9.80 -15.08 14.13
C ASP A 42 -9.82 -15.54 12.67
N GLU A 43 -10.12 -14.65 11.72
CA GLU A 43 -10.10 -14.92 10.28
C GLU A 43 -8.83 -14.37 9.59
N PHE A 44 -8.19 -13.35 10.15
CA PHE A 44 -6.87 -12.87 9.75
C PHE A 44 -6.25 -12.02 10.87
N TYR A 45 -5.04 -12.38 11.30
CA TYR A 45 -4.34 -11.61 12.32
C TYR A 45 -2.83 -11.64 12.12
N ALA A 46 -2.21 -10.48 12.27
CA ALA A 46 -0.76 -10.32 12.35
C ALA A 46 -0.43 -9.11 13.24
N PRO A 47 0.02 -9.34 14.49
CA PRO A 47 0.23 -8.28 15.50
C PRO A 47 1.49 -7.44 15.28
N GLY A 48 2.18 -7.64 14.17
CA GLY A 48 3.52 -7.12 13.90
C GLY A 48 4.37 -8.20 13.28
N SER A 49 4.58 -8.13 11.97
CA SER A 49 5.34 -9.13 11.23
C SER A 49 6.05 -8.52 10.04
N ILE A 50 7.12 -9.19 9.62
CA ILE A 50 7.82 -8.85 8.40
C ILE A 50 7.22 -9.69 7.29
N PHE A 51 6.49 -9.06 6.39
CA PHE A 51 5.99 -9.70 5.18
C PHE A 51 6.95 -9.46 4.02
N ARG A 52 7.09 -10.44 3.13
CA ARG A 52 7.77 -10.24 1.85
C ARG A 52 6.95 -9.28 0.99
N LEU A 53 7.64 -8.43 0.24
CA LEU A 53 7.04 -7.46 -0.66
C LEU A 53 7.68 -7.59 -2.03
N GLU A 54 6.86 -7.80 -3.05
CA GLU A 54 7.27 -7.83 -4.45
C GLU A 54 6.97 -6.46 -5.05
N LEU A 55 8.01 -5.75 -5.48
CA LEU A 55 7.95 -4.41 -6.04
C LEU A 55 8.05 -4.44 -7.56
N ASP A 56 7.48 -3.42 -8.21
CA ASP A 56 7.69 -3.11 -9.62
C ASP A 56 8.69 -1.95 -9.77
N PRO A 57 9.99 -2.21 -10.01
CA PRO A 57 11.01 -1.15 -10.09
C PRO A 57 10.86 -0.22 -11.29
N SER A 58 9.97 -0.52 -12.23
CA SER A 58 9.63 0.38 -13.34
C SER A 58 8.74 1.55 -12.90
N ASP A 59 8.06 1.44 -11.76
CA ASP A 59 7.29 2.54 -11.19
C ASP A 59 8.22 3.53 -10.46
N PRO A 60 8.07 4.86 -10.65
CA PRO A 60 8.89 5.86 -9.99
C PRO A 60 8.95 5.76 -8.46
N ILE A 61 7.91 5.22 -7.80
CA ILE A 61 7.91 5.03 -6.35
C ILE A 61 8.95 3.97 -5.93
N ALA A 62 9.11 2.92 -6.73
CA ALA A 62 10.03 1.81 -6.46
C ALA A 62 11.37 1.93 -7.24
N ARG A 63 11.65 3.11 -7.79
CA ARG A 63 12.90 3.38 -8.50
C ARG A 63 14.12 3.14 -7.60
N ASP A 64 15.12 2.46 -8.14
CA ASP A 64 16.38 2.09 -7.48
C ASP A 64 16.22 1.09 -6.31
N LEU A 65 15.03 0.49 -6.14
CA LEU A 65 14.82 -0.62 -5.20
C LEU A 65 14.89 -1.98 -5.91
N ALA A 66 15.29 -3.01 -5.17
CA ALA A 66 15.19 -4.38 -5.62
C ALA A 66 13.72 -4.81 -5.76
N ALA A 67 13.42 -5.65 -6.76
CA ALA A 67 12.08 -6.21 -6.97
C ALA A 67 11.58 -7.07 -5.80
N GLN A 68 12.47 -7.54 -4.94
CA GLN A 68 12.15 -8.28 -3.73
C GLN A 68 12.57 -7.43 -2.52
N SER A 69 11.63 -7.14 -1.64
CA SER A 69 11.81 -6.33 -0.44
C SER A 69 10.95 -6.88 0.70
N VAL A 70 10.77 -6.09 1.74
CA VAL A 70 9.98 -6.44 2.93
C VAL A 70 9.10 -5.26 3.37
N ALA A 71 8.02 -5.58 4.07
CA ALA A 71 7.15 -4.61 4.72
C ALA A 71 6.96 -4.98 6.19
N TRP A 72 7.04 -4.00 7.08
CA TRP A 72 6.51 -4.16 8.44
C TRP A 72 4.99 -4.04 8.40
N TYR A 73 4.32 -5.19 8.54
CA TYR A 73 2.86 -5.26 8.58
C TYR A 73 2.36 -5.27 10.03
N GLU A 74 1.40 -4.40 10.32
CA GLU A 74 0.65 -4.42 11.57
C GLU A 74 -0.70 -3.70 11.36
N GLY A 75 -1.77 -4.48 11.33
CA GLY A 75 -3.15 -3.98 11.25
C GLY A 75 -3.48 -3.15 9.99
N GLY A 76 -2.69 -3.25 8.92
CA GLY A 76 -2.87 -2.44 7.70
C GLY A 76 -3.90 -3.00 6.71
N PRO A 77 -4.30 -2.23 5.69
CA PRO A 77 -5.14 -2.75 4.61
C PRO A 77 -4.32 -3.56 3.58
N ALA A 78 -4.98 -4.49 2.91
CA ALA A 78 -4.48 -5.15 1.70
C ALA A 78 -5.45 -4.88 0.56
N PHE A 79 -4.94 -4.51 -0.60
CA PHE A 79 -5.74 -3.88 -1.64
C PHE A 79 -6.07 -4.82 -2.80
N GLU A 80 -7.31 -4.75 -3.25
CA GLU A 80 -7.76 -5.23 -4.55
C GLU A 80 -8.07 -4.05 -5.45
N VAL A 81 -7.59 -4.12 -6.69
CA VAL A 81 -7.80 -3.08 -7.71
C VAL A 81 -9.13 -3.32 -8.41
N LEU A 82 -10.01 -2.31 -8.40
CA LEU A 82 -11.32 -2.37 -9.07
C LEU A 82 -11.28 -1.76 -10.48
N ASP A 83 -10.35 -0.85 -10.75
CA ASP A 83 -10.13 -0.23 -12.06
C ASP A 83 -8.63 -0.10 -12.36
N SER A 84 -8.13 -0.97 -13.23
CA SER A 84 -6.72 -0.99 -13.64
C SER A 84 -6.33 0.19 -14.55
N SER A 85 -7.29 0.96 -15.07
CA SER A 85 -7.00 2.16 -15.86
C SER A 85 -6.63 3.35 -14.96
N ALA A 86 -7.11 3.36 -13.72
CA ALA A 86 -6.85 4.41 -12.74
C ALA A 86 -5.80 4.03 -11.68
N VAL A 87 -5.61 2.73 -11.42
CA VAL A 87 -4.77 2.24 -10.33
C VAL A 87 -3.56 1.46 -10.85
N ARG A 88 -2.37 1.86 -10.40
CA ARG A 88 -1.12 1.10 -10.58
C ARG A 88 -0.74 0.40 -9.27
N VAL A 89 -0.49 -0.91 -9.36
CA VAL A 89 0.14 -1.67 -8.26
C VAL A 89 1.64 -1.47 -8.34
N VAL A 90 2.22 -0.92 -7.27
CA VAL A 90 3.67 -0.69 -7.13
C VAL A 90 4.31 -1.81 -6.32
N GLY A 91 3.58 -2.31 -5.33
CA GLY A 91 4.03 -3.39 -4.46
C GLY A 91 2.89 -4.33 -4.08
N ARG A 92 3.18 -5.62 -4.01
CA ARG A 92 2.23 -6.69 -3.63
C ARG A 92 2.87 -7.70 -2.70
N TYR A 93 2.04 -8.39 -1.93
CA TYR A 93 2.49 -9.60 -1.24
C TYR A 93 2.62 -10.74 -2.25
N PRO A 94 3.53 -11.72 -2.01
CA PRO A 94 3.62 -12.92 -2.84
C PRO A 94 2.27 -13.60 -3.02
N ALA A 95 2.04 -14.14 -4.21
CA ALA A 95 0.80 -14.88 -4.52
C ALA A 95 0.70 -16.21 -3.75
N ASP A 96 1.85 -16.81 -3.42
CA ASP A 96 1.94 -17.99 -2.58
C ASP A 96 1.81 -17.60 -1.08
N PRO A 97 0.74 -18.03 -0.38
CA PRO A 97 0.52 -17.71 1.03
C PRO A 97 1.68 -18.12 1.94
N GLU A 98 2.35 -19.24 1.66
CA GLU A 98 3.46 -19.74 2.48
C GLU A 98 4.68 -18.81 2.42
N ARG A 99 4.77 -17.99 1.37
CA ARG A 99 5.86 -17.03 1.15
C ARG A 99 5.58 -15.65 1.71
N VAL A 100 4.35 -15.34 2.12
CA VAL A 100 3.99 -14.02 2.64
C VAL A 100 4.81 -13.69 3.89
N LEU A 101 4.86 -14.60 4.87
CA LEU A 101 5.59 -14.39 6.12
C LEU A 101 7.11 -14.58 5.90
N LEU A 102 7.89 -13.53 6.17
CA LEU A 102 9.35 -13.66 6.30
C LEU A 102 9.76 -13.91 7.76
N SER A 103 9.15 -13.18 8.70
CA SER A 103 9.44 -13.31 10.12
C SER A 103 8.27 -12.79 10.97
N GLY A 104 8.07 -13.38 12.15
CA GLY A 104 6.96 -13.09 13.04
C GLY A 104 5.89 -14.17 12.98
N TRP A 105 4.63 -13.75 12.95
CA TRP A 105 3.48 -14.65 12.97
C TRP A 105 2.30 -14.05 12.21
N VAL A 106 1.62 -14.88 11.43
CA VAL A 106 0.40 -14.52 10.72
C VAL A 106 -0.58 -15.69 10.75
N LEU A 107 -1.84 -15.37 11.01
CA LEU A 107 -2.97 -16.26 10.84
C LEU A 107 -3.61 -16.00 9.47
N HIS A 108 -3.87 -17.08 8.72
CA HIS A 108 -4.52 -17.05 7.41
C HIS A 108 -3.85 -16.12 6.36
N PRO A 109 -2.55 -16.28 6.06
CA PRO A 109 -1.83 -15.44 5.08
C PRO A 109 -2.47 -15.43 3.69
N GLU A 110 -3.27 -16.44 3.33
CA GLU A 110 -4.05 -16.53 2.10
C GLU A 110 -5.00 -15.35 1.88
N ARG A 111 -5.44 -14.67 2.96
CA ARG A 111 -6.30 -13.48 2.86
C ARG A 111 -5.60 -12.29 2.20
N VAL A 112 -4.28 -12.20 2.35
CA VAL A 112 -3.45 -11.11 1.78
C VAL A 112 -2.54 -11.57 0.64
N ALA A 113 -2.38 -12.88 0.44
CA ALA A 113 -1.58 -13.44 -0.64
C ALA A 113 -2.01 -12.87 -2.00
N GLY A 114 -1.04 -12.39 -2.77
CA GLY A 114 -1.28 -11.78 -4.09
C GLY A 114 -2.07 -10.47 -4.06
N ARG A 115 -2.34 -9.89 -2.89
CA ARG A 115 -2.99 -8.57 -2.78
C ARG A 115 -1.96 -7.45 -2.86
N ALA A 116 -2.39 -6.30 -3.35
CA ALA A 116 -1.53 -5.14 -3.43
C ALA A 116 -1.30 -4.56 -2.03
N ALA A 117 -0.05 -4.23 -1.72
CA ALA A 117 0.37 -3.62 -0.46
C ALA A 117 0.75 -2.14 -0.64
N LEU A 118 1.02 -1.73 -1.87
CA LEU A 118 1.31 -0.36 -2.25
C LEU A 118 0.71 -0.07 -3.63
N VAL A 119 -0.19 0.89 -3.70
CA VAL A 119 -0.82 1.31 -4.95
C VAL A 119 -0.74 2.82 -5.13
N ARG A 120 -0.78 3.25 -6.39
CA ARG A 120 -0.90 4.65 -6.79
C ARG A 120 -2.14 4.80 -7.65
N VAL A 121 -3.01 5.72 -7.27
CA VAL A 121 -4.33 5.94 -7.85
C VAL A 121 -4.37 7.32 -8.49
N LYS A 122 -4.70 7.42 -9.77
CA LYS A 122 -4.92 8.70 -10.43
C LYS A 122 -6.20 9.37 -9.92
N LEU A 123 -6.14 10.66 -9.61
CA LEU A 123 -7.30 11.46 -9.20
C LEU A 123 -7.20 12.87 -9.79
N GLY A 124 -8.01 13.17 -10.81
CA GLY A 124 -7.91 14.41 -11.57
C GLY A 124 -6.55 14.54 -12.27
N ALA A 125 -5.88 15.67 -12.07
CA ALA A 125 -4.51 15.91 -12.55
C ALA A 125 -3.43 15.32 -11.62
N GLY A 126 -3.78 14.96 -10.38
CA GLY A 126 -2.83 14.41 -9.41
C GLY A 126 -3.08 12.95 -9.08
N GLN A 127 -2.70 12.55 -7.85
CA GLN A 127 -2.72 11.15 -7.45
C GLN A 127 -2.79 10.95 -5.93
N VAL A 128 -3.17 9.74 -5.55
CA VAL A 128 -3.16 9.24 -4.18
C VAL A 128 -2.30 7.99 -4.12
N VAL A 129 -1.31 7.97 -3.23
CA VAL A 129 -0.48 6.80 -2.94
C VAL A 129 -0.97 6.17 -1.64
N LEU A 130 -1.30 4.89 -1.67
CA LEU A 130 -1.83 4.15 -0.54
C LEU A 130 -0.82 3.08 -0.12
N PHE A 131 -0.30 3.19 1.09
CA PHE A 131 0.49 2.14 1.72
C PHE A 131 -0.41 1.30 2.64
N GLY A 132 -0.38 -0.02 2.44
CA GLY A 132 -1.00 -1.03 3.31
C GLY A 132 -0.15 -1.40 4.52
N PHE A 133 0.97 -0.71 4.70
CA PHE A 133 1.94 -0.91 5.77
C PHE A 133 2.54 0.45 6.17
N ARG A 134 3.38 0.47 7.20
CA ARG A 134 4.05 1.70 7.65
C ARG A 134 5.49 1.73 7.16
N PRO A 135 5.80 2.44 6.04
CA PRO A 135 7.16 2.48 5.52
C PRO A 135 8.16 3.13 6.49
N GLN A 136 7.67 3.97 7.43
CA GLN A 136 8.44 4.71 8.42
C GLN A 136 8.46 4.07 9.83
N TYR A 137 7.93 2.85 9.98
CA TYR A 137 7.65 2.26 11.31
C TYR A 137 8.81 2.43 12.30
N ARG A 138 8.54 3.18 13.38
CA ARG A 138 9.45 3.47 14.50
C ARG A 138 10.84 3.99 14.12
N GLY A 139 11.05 4.49 12.90
CA GLY A 139 12.39 4.87 12.49
C GLY A 139 13.28 3.70 12.01
N GLN A 140 12.78 2.46 11.99
CA GLN A 140 13.59 1.24 11.88
C GLN A 140 13.50 0.55 10.51
N SER A 141 12.40 0.74 9.78
CA SER A 141 12.18 0.13 8.46
C SER A 141 12.92 0.88 7.33
N ILE A 142 14.23 1.04 7.45
CA ILE A 142 15.05 1.86 6.54
C ILE A 142 14.91 1.43 5.07
N VAL A 143 14.75 0.12 4.82
CA VAL A 143 14.58 -0.44 3.46
C VAL A 143 13.32 0.07 2.75
N THR A 144 12.28 0.49 3.49
CA THR A 144 11.03 1.02 2.91
C THR A 144 10.99 2.54 2.83
N TYR A 145 12.02 3.25 3.32
CA TYR A 145 12.08 4.72 3.26
C TYR A 145 12.12 5.26 1.83
N PRO A 146 12.91 4.67 0.90
CA PRO A 146 12.91 5.13 -0.47
C PRO A 146 11.49 5.14 -1.09
N LEU A 147 10.64 4.15 -0.78
CA LEU A 147 9.24 4.14 -1.25
C LEU A 147 8.47 5.38 -0.77
N LEU A 148 8.61 5.74 0.50
CA LEU A 148 7.96 6.93 1.06
C LEU A 148 8.50 8.22 0.42
N PHE A 149 9.83 8.39 0.37
CA PHE A 149 10.43 9.62 -0.15
C PHE A 149 10.25 9.78 -1.65
N ASN A 150 10.28 8.69 -2.42
CA ASN A 150 9.98 8.72 -3.85
C ASN A 150 8.51 9.11 -4.08
N SER A 151 7.59 8.65 -3.23
CA SER A 151 6.17 9.04 -3.30
C SER A 151 5.97 10.55 -3.10
N LEU A 152 6.74 11.17 -2.20
CA LEU A 152 6.69 12.62 -1.96
C LEU A 152 7.26 13.45 -3.12
N GLN A 153 8.15 12.86 -3.92
CA GLN A 153 8.78 13.49 -5.08
C GLN A 153 7.98 13.28 -6.39
N LEU A 154 6.85 12.56 -6.33
CA LEU A 154 6.03 12.39 -7.52
C LEU A 154 5.46 13.73 -7.97
N THR A 155 5.89 14.14 -9.16
CA THR A 155 5.31 15.27 -9.87
C THR A 155 4.18 14.76 -10.78
N SER A 156 3.08 15.50 -10.77
CA SER A 156 2.00 15.32 -11.74
C SER A 156 2.49 15.83 -13.09
N LYS A 157 2.22 15.07 -14.17
CA LYS A 157 2.49 15.50 -15.55
C LYS A 157 1.33 16.30 -16.09
#